data_AF-A0A972M6M6-F1
#
_entry.id   AF-A0A972M6M6-F1
#
_cell.length_a   1.000
_cell.length_b   1.000
_cell.length_c   1.000
_cell.angle_alpha   90.00
_cell.angle_beta   90.00
_cell.angle_gamma   90.00
#
_symmetry.space_group_name_H-M   'P 1'
#
loop_
_entity.id
_entity.type
_entity.pdbx_description
1 polymer ?
#
loop_
_entity_poly.entity_id
_entity_poly.type
_entity_poly.pdbx_seq_one_letter_code
_entity_poly.pdbx_strand_id
1 'polypeptide(L)'
;MMASFLEITIWIAYNGSAENPYGESVLKPVYYVWKLKLLALNHWEVLTEKYVIPPIAAITDENAQDDTLNLIADALAELQSSSSAVFRGIKDLKTIDVGDKSEVFQSLIDYCNRYRRTNFNFRNGRPREIVKSDAKWLEHKLNITLVRWILELNSVSGDVKIRFTFKEDLELDKVVALIDRGFPVSKTALYERYGVPKPTSEEDAFVKPDLQGMVFRNKPKEEITFNFSNPVEDIFRGL
;
A
#
# COMPACT_ATOMS: atom_id res chain seq x y z
N MET A 1 8.11 31.06 -39.97
CA MET A 1 8.99 30.99 -38.79
C MET A 1 8.38 29.93 -37.88
N MET A 2 8.82 28.67 -38.00
CA MET A 2 8.26 27.59 -37.16
C MET A 2 8.76 27.78 -35.74
N ALA A 3 7.85 28.02 -34.80
CA ALA A 3 8.16 27.94 -33.39
C ALA A 3 8.47 26.46 -33.06
N SER A 4 9.76 26.13 -33.01
CA SER A 4 10.20 24.86 -32.44
C SER A 4 9.87 24.89 -30.96
N PHE A 5 8.84 24.16 -30.55
CA PHE A 5 8.56 23.92 -29.14
C PHE A 5 9.76 23.17 -28.55
N LEU A 6 10.41 23.79 -27.57
CA LEU A 6 11.52 23.18 -26.85
C LEU A 6 10.91 22.22 -25.82
N GLU A 7 10.91 20.92 -26.13
CA GLU A 7 10.50 19.90 -25.17
C GLU A 7 11.59 19.72 -24.12
N ILE A 8 11.25 20.00 -22.86
CA ILE A 8 12.14 19.80 -21.71
C ILE A 8 11.79 18.44 -21.09
N THR A 9 12.61 17.44 -21.38
CA THR A 9 12.47 16.11 -20.78
C THR A 9 13.28 16.01 -19.49
N ILE A 10 12.61 15.69 -18.38
CA ILE A 10 13.24 15.54 -17.06
C ILE A 10 13.22 14.07 -16.65
N TRP A 11 14.39 13.55 -16.33
CA TRP A 11 14.55 12.19 -15.81
C TRP A 11 14.57 12.21 -14.29
N ILE A 12 13.69 11.43 -13.67
CA ILE A 12 13.59 11.28 -12.22
C ILE A 12 13.90 9.81 -11.88
N ALA A 13 15.04 9.56 -11.23
CA ALA A 13 15.52 8.22 -10.92
C ALA A 13 15.75 8.03 -9.41
N TYR A 14 14.96 7.18 -8.77
CA TYR A 14 15.03 6.93 -7.33
C TYR A 14 16.33 6.20 -6.95
N ASN A 15 17.09 6.73 -5.97
CA ASN A 15 18.37 6.16 -5.53
C ASN A 15 19.37 5.87 -6.68
N GLY A 16 19.50 6.81 -7.64
CA GLY A 16 20.49 6.72 -8.72
C GLY A 16 21.92 6.86 -8.19
N SER A 17 22.80 5.94 -8.58
CA SER A 17 24.24 5.94 -8.31
C SER A 17 25.03 6.11 -9.61
N ALA A 18 26.31 6.47 -9.54
CA ALA A 18 27.19 6.46 -10.71
C ALA A 18 27.23 5.08 -11.41
N GLU A 19 27.10 4.00 -10.62
CA GLU A 19 27.05 2.62 -11.14
C GLU A 19 25.66 2.22 -11.67
N ASN A 20 24.60 2.89 -11.22
CA ASN A 20 23.22 2.63 -11.65
C ASN A 20 22.48 3.95 -11.91
N PRO A 21 22.56 4.50 -13.14
CA PRO A 21 21.96 5.79 -13.48
C PRO A 21 20.43 5.76 -13.53
N TYR A 22 19.83 4.58 -13.71
CA TYR A 22 18.37 4.39 -13.75
C TYR A 22 17.75 4.31 -12.35
N GLY A 23 18.57 4.11 -11.31
CA GLY A 23 18.10 3.97 -9.95
C GLY A 23 17.48 2.62 -9.63
N GLU A 24 16.85 2.51 -8.47
CA GLU A 24 16.22 1.30 -7.98
C GLU A 24 14.72 1.49 -7.75
N SER A 25 13.92 0.46 -8.03
CA SER A 25 12.51 0.47 -7.69
C SER A 25 12.30 0.33 -6.19
N VAL A 26 11.39 1.14 -5.64
CA VAL A 26 10.94 1.04 -4.24
C VAL A 26 10.37 -0.37 -3.94
N LEU A 27 9.90 -1.09 -4.96
CA LEU A 27 9.32 -2.43 -4.81
C LEU A 27 10.35 -3.57 -4.94
N LYS A 28 11.61 -3.27 -5.27
CA LYS A 28 12.67 -4.28 -5.44
C LYS A 28 12.81 -5.20 -4.20
N PRO A 29 12.78 -4.70 -2.94
CA PRO A 29 12.89 -5.57 -1.76
C PRO A 29 11.68 -6.49 -1.53
N VAL A 30 10.50 -6.13 -2.06
CA VAL A 30 9.24 -6.87 -1.85
C VAL A 30 8.97 -7.84 -3.01
N TYR A 31 9.69 -7.71 -4.13
CA TYR A 31 9.51 -8.52 -5.32
C TYR A 31 9.50 -10.03 -5.05
N TYR A 32 10.47 -10.54 -4.29
CA TYR A 32 10.57 -11.97 -3.99
C TYR A 32 9.38 -12.50 -3.18
N VAL A 33 8.88 -11.71 -2.23
CA VAL A 33 7.74 -12.09 -1.40
C VAL A 33 6.43 -12.04 -2.20
N TRP A 34 6.29 -11.06 -3.09
CA TRP A 34 5.19 -11.04 -4.04
C TRP A 34 5.21 -12.26 -4.96
N LYS A 35 6.38 -12.61 -5.51
CA LYS A 35 6.55 -13.78 -6.37
C LYS A 35 6.24 -15.09 -5.62
N LEU A 36 6.70 -15.22 -4.38
CA LEU A 36 6.41 -16.37 -3.52
C LEU A 36 4.90 -16.50 -3.26
N LYS A 37 4.22 -15.38 -2.98
CA LYS A 37 2.77 -15.36 -2.79
C LYS A 37 2.03 -15.82 -4.04
N LEU A 38 2.44 -15.37 -5.22
CA LEU A 38 1.85 -15.82 -6.49
C LEU A 38 2.03 -17.33 -6.70
N LEU A 39 3.24 -17.85 -6.43
CA LEU A 39 3.50 -19.29 -6.54
C LEU A 39 2.66 -20.11 -5.55
N ALA A 40 2.50 -19.62 -4.32
CA ALA A 40 1.68 -20.27 -3.30
C ALA A 40 0.20 -20.35 -3.73
N LEU A 41 -0.33 -19.31 -4.37
CA LEU A 41 -1.69 -19.30 -4.91
C LEU A 41 -1.85 -20.30 -6.06
N ASN A 42 -0.91 -20.34 -7.01
CA ASN A 42 -0.97 -21.33 -8.09
C ASN A 42 -0.93 -22.77 -7.56
N HIS A 43 -0.12 -23.01 -6.53
CA HIS A 43 -0.06 -24.34 -5.91
C HIS A 43 -1.34 -24.67 -5.14
N TRP A 44 -1.97 -23.68 -4.52
CA TRP A 44 -3.27 -23.84 -3.89
C TRP A 44 -4.33 -24.29 -4.89
N GLU A 45 -4.37 -23.69 -6.08
CA GLU A 45 -5.28 -24.10 -7.16
C GLU A 45 -5.08 -25.57 -7.55
N VAL A 46 -3.83 -25.99 -7.77
CA VAL A 46 -3.49 -27.38 -8.08
C VAL A 46 -3.90 -28.35 -6.96
N LEU A 47 -3.78 -27.93 -5.69
CA LEU A 47 -4.26 -28.74 -4.58
C LEU A 47 -5.78 -28.82 -4.58
N THR A 48 -6.49 -27.70 -4.77
CA THR A 48 -7.95 -27.72 -4.83
C THR A 48 -8.48 -28.61 -5.95
N GLU A 49 -7.81 -28.65 -7.09
CA GLU A 49 -8.16 -29.57 -8.18
C GLU A 49 -8.01 -31.04 -7.73
N LYS A 50 -6.91 -31.38 -7.05
CA LYS A 50 -6.68 -32.73 -6.51
C LYS A 50 -7.63 -33.13 -5.38
N TYR A 51 -8.15 -32.18 -4.61
CA TYR A 51 -9.17 -32.47 -3.59
C TYR A 51 -10.53 -32.75 -4.23
N VAL A 52 -10.88 -32.04 -5.31
CA VAL A 52 -12.15 -32.26 -6.02
C VAL A 52 -12.09 -33.55 -6.83
N ILE A 53 -10.96 -33.83 -7.47
CA ILE A 53 -10.72 -35.04 -8.27
C ILE A 53 -9.49 -35.74 -7.71
N PRO A 54 -9.66 -36.65 -6.73
CA PRO A 54 -8.53 -37.35 -6.13
C PRO A 54 -7.82 -38.17 -7.20
N PRO A 55 -6.48 -38.06 -7.32
CA PRO A 55 -5.75 -38.93 -8.20
C PRO A 55 -5.82 -40.37 -7.68
N ILE A 56 -6.20 -41.28 -8.57
CA ILE A 56 -6.44 -42.68 -8.26
C ILE A 56 -5.30 -43.50 -8.85
N ALA A 57 -4.75 -44.39 -8.02
CA ALA A 57 -3.79 -45.38 -8.46
C ALA A 57 -4.41 -46.78 -8.32
N ALA A 58 -4.40 -47.53 -9.42
CA ALA A 58 -4.76 -48.94 -9.42
C ALA A 58 -3.51 -49.80 -9.21
N ILE A 59 -3.60 -50.78 -8.31
CA ILE A 59 -2.56 -51.79 -8.15
C ILE A 59 -3.01 -53.05 -8.90
N THR A 60 -2.24 -53.42 -9.93
CA THR A 60 -2.44 -54.64 -10.72
C THR A 60 -1.47 -55.73 -10.26
N ASP A 61 -1.77 -56.99 -10.58
CA ASP A 61 -0.83 -58.08 -10.35
C ASP A 61 0.37 -58.00 -11.31
N GLU A 62 1.54 -58.50 -10.88
CA GLU A 62 2.84 -58.36 -11.59
C GLU A 62 2.88 -59.04 -12.98
N ASN A 63 1.90 -59.88 -13.32
CA ASN A 63 1.83 -60.64 -14.58
C ASN A 63 0.67 -60.19 -15.51
N ALA A 64 0.15 -58.96 -15.35
CA ALA A 64 -0.92 -58.46 -16.22
C ALA A 64 -0.42 -58.27 -17.67
N GLN A 65 -1.19 -58.76 -18.64
CA GLN A 65 -0.91 -58.58 -20.07
C GLN A 65 -1.11 -57.11 -20.49
N ASP A 66 -0.22 -56.59 -21.35
CA ASP A 66 -0.19 -55.17 -21.75
C ASP A 66 -1.53 -54.63 -22.27
N ASP A 67 -2.31 -55.44 -23.00
CA ASP A 67 -3.64 -55.05 -23.48
C ASP A 67 -4.63 -54.77 -22.33
N THR A 68 -4.48 -55.49 -21.22
CA THR A 68 -5.32 -55.31 -20.02
C THR A 68 -4.92 -54.04 -19.28
N LEU A 69 -3.62 -53.71 -19.27
CA LEU A 69 -3.11 -52.48 -18.66
C LEU A 69 -3.60 -51.23 -19.42
N ASN A 70 -3.67 -51.28 -20.75
CA ASN A 70 -4.21 -50.19 -21.56
C ASN A 70 -5.72 -49.97 -21.30
N LEU A 71 -6.51 -51.05 -21.21
CA LEU A 71 -7.93 -50.95 -20.87
C LEU A 71 -8.17 -50.38 -19.46
N ILE A 72 -7.32 -50.74 -18.50
CA ILE A 72 -7.37 -50.19 -17.15
C ILE A 72 -6.98 -48.70 -17.15
N ALA A 73 -5.97 -48.31 -17.94
CA ALA A 73 -5.56 -46.92 -18.08
C ALA A 73 -6.67 -46.05 -18.70
N ASP A 74 -7.34 -46.54 -19.74
CA ASP A 74 -8.46 -45.85 -20.37
C ASP A 74 -9.64 -45.69 -19.39
N ALA A 75 -9.98 -46.74 -18.64
CA ALA A 75 -11.01 -46.69 -17.61
C ALA A 75 -10.67 -45.72 -16.45
N LEU A 76 -9.38 -45.60 -16.10
CA LEU A 76 -8.91 -44.63 -15.10
C LEU A 76 -9.00 -43.18 -15.63
N ALA A 77 -8.67 -42.96 -16.90
CA ALA A 77 -8.78 -41.65 -17.54
C ALA A 77 -10.26 -41.19 -17.61
N GLU A 78 -11.18 -42.09 -17.95
CA GLU A 78 -12.62 -41.81 -17.90
C GLU A 78 -13.06 -41.41 -16.49
N LEU A 79 -12.58 -42.11 -15.46
CA LEU A 79 -12.94 -41.82 -14.09
C LEU A 79 -12.38 -40.47 -13.59
N GLN A 80 -11.17 -40.10 -14.02
CA GLN A 80 -10.60 -38.78 -13.75
C GLN A 80 -11.45 -37.64 -14.37
N SER A 81 -12.11 -37.91 -15.50
CA SER A 81 -13.06 -36.97 -16.13
C SER A 81 -14.47 -36.97 -15.52
N SER A 82 -14.63 -37.52 -14.30
CA SER A 82 -15.88 -37.60 -13.53
C SER A 82 -16.94 -38.58 -14.08
N SER A 83 -16.52 -39.54 -14.92
CA SER A 83 -17.40 -40.63 -15.38
C SER A 83 -17.33 -41.84 -14.44
N SER A 84 -18.42 -42.61 -14.34
CA SER A 84 -18.41 -43.87 -13.58
C SER A 84 -17.74 -44.98 -14.41
N ALA A 85 -16.59 -45.47 -13.97
CA ALA A 85 -15.91 -46.60 -14.58
C ALA A 85 -16.05 -47.87 -13.73
N VAL A 86 -16.27 -49.02 -14.38
CA VAL A 86 -16.33 -50.34 -13.73
C VAL A 86 -15.02 -51.06 -13.97
N PHE A 87 -14.30 -51.37 -12.91
CA PHE A 87 -13.02 -52.07 -12.99
C PHE A 87 -13.21 -53.60 -12.98
N ARG A 88 -12.54 -54.31 -13.90
CA ARG A 88 -12.42 -55.78 -13.89
C ARG A 88 -10.95 -56.16 -13.71
N GLY A 89 -10.66 -57.02 -12.73
CA GLY A 89 -9.30 -57.54 -12.50
C GLY A 89 -8.37 -56.67 -11.64
N ILE A 90 -8.89 -55.68 -10.92
CA ILE A 90 -8.09 -54.84 -9.99
C ILE A 90 -8.20 -55.39 -8.57
N LYS A 91 -7.06 -55.49 -7.88
CA LYS A 91 -6.97 -56.02 -6.51
C LYS A 91 -7.28 -54.98 -5.44
N ASP A 92 -6.83 -53.74 -5.65
CA ASP A 92 -7.08 -52.62 -4.74
C ASP A 92 -7.00 -51.29 -5.49
N LEU A 93 -7.84 -50.34 -5.08
CA LEU A 93 -7.91 -48.99 -5.63
C LEU A 93 -7.57 -47.99 -4.53
N LYS A 94 -6.40 -47.37 -4.64
CA LYS A 94 -5.92 -46.40 -3.65
C LYS A 94 -6.12 -44.99 -4.16
N THR A 95 -6.98 -44.24 -3.47
CA THR A 95 -7.01 -42.79 -3.57
C THR A 95 -5.79 -42.24 -2.84
N ILE A 96 -5.01 -41.38 -3.51
CA ILE A 96 -3.91 -40.69 -2.83
C ILE A 96 -4.53 -39.60 -1.97
N ASP A 97 -4.57 -39.83 -0.67
CA ASP A 97 -5.11 -38.86 0.27
C ASP A 97 -4.16 -37.65 0.34
N VAL A 98 -4.65 -36.51 -0.13
CA VAL A 98 -3.90 -35.26 -0.10
C VAL A 98 -3.99 -34.76 1.33
N GLY A 99 -3.00 -35.08 2.16
CA GLY A 99 -3.06 -34.73 3.60
C GLY A 99 -3.31 -33.24 3.85
N ASP A 100 -3.87 -32.92 5.03
CA ASP A 100 -4.33 -31.60 5.48
C ASP A 100 -3.22 -30.52 5.51
N LYS A 101 -2.79 -30.06 4.34
CA LYS A 101 -1.75 -29.01 4.18
C LYS A 101 -2.33 -27.62 3.93
N SER A 102 -3.66 -27.47 3.96
CA SER A 102 -4.34 -26.21 3.68
C SER A 102 -3.93 -25.09 4.66
N GLU A 103 -3.79 -25.39 5.94
CA GLU A 103 -3.38 -24.42 6.96
C GLU A 103 -1.97 -23.87 6.73
N VAL A 104 -1.07 -24.70 6.17
CA VAL A 104 0.31 -24.32 5.87
C VAL A 104 0.33 -23.21 4.81
N PHE A 105 -0.51 -23.27 3.78
CA PHE A 105 -0.56 -22.22 2.76
C PHE A 105 -1.21 -20.94 3.27
N GLN A 106 -2.24 -21.02 4.11
CA GLN A 106 -2.82 -19.84 4.74
C GLN A 106 -1.77 -19.11 5.59
N SER A 107 -1.02 -19.84 6.42
CA SER A 107 0.05 -19.26 7.22
C SER A 107 1.19 -18.67 6.37
N LEU A 108 1.51 -19.26 5.22
CA LEU A 108 2.48 -18.73 4.26
C LEU A 108 1.99 -17.44 3.59
N ILE A 109 0.72 -17.39 3.16
CA ILE A 109 0.11 -16.18 2.58
C ILE A 109 0.10 -15.06 3.63
N ASP A 110 -0.26 -15.38 4.86
CA ASP A 110 -0.24 -14.43 5.97
C ASP A 110 1.16 -13.96 6.31
N TYR A 111 2.16 -14.83 6.26
CA TYR A 111 3.56 -14.45 6.39
C TYR A 111 3.97 -13.45 5.29
N CYS A 112 3.64 -13.72 4.02
CA CYS A 112 3.92 -12.83 2.91
C CYS A 112 3.21 -11.46 3.07
N ASN A 113 1.96 -11.45 3.54
CA ASN A 113 1.22 -10.23 3.81
C ASN A 113 1.82 -9.44 4.99
N ARG A 114 2.24 -10.13 6.06
CA ARG A 114 2.89 -9.51 7.23
C ARG A 114 4.27 -8.96 6.89
N TYR A 115 5.05 -9.65 6.05
CA TYR A 115 6.38 -9.19 5.64
C TYR A 115 6.32 -7.77 5.03
N ARG A 116 5.30 -7.48 4.22
CA ARG A 116 5.04 -6.13 3.71
C ARG A 116 4.82 -5.13 4.85
N ARG A 117 4.09 -5.52 5.90
CA ARG A 117 3.69 -4.63 7.00
C ARG A 117 4.80 -4.42 8.03
N THR A 118 5.65 -5.40 8.29
CA THR A 118 6.73 -5.27 9.27
C THR A 118 7.99 -4.69 8.63
N ASN A 119 8.52 -5.31 7.56
CA ASN A 119 9.82 -4.92 7.02
C ASN A 119 9.83 -3.62 6.20
N PHE A 120 8.71 -3.22 5.59
CA PHE A 120 8.60 -1.89 4.98
C PHE A 120 8.67 -0.77 6.04
N ASN A 121 8.12 -1.02 7.24
CA ASN A 121 8.11 -0.04 8.33
C ASN A 121 9.41 -0.03 9.17
N PHE A 122 10.21 -1.11 9.17
CA PHE A 122 11.48 -1.14 9.92
C PHE A 122 12.66 -0.56 9.15
N ARG A 123 12.72 -0.73 7.83
CA ARG A 123 13.84 -0.22 7.02
C ARG A 123 13.68 1.25 6.64
N ASN A 124 12.44 1.75 6.64
CA ASN A 124 12.10 3.08 6.17
C ASN A 124 11.17 3.84 7.16
N GLY A 125 11.47 3.93 8.45
CA GLY A 125 10.74 4.83 9.37
C GLY A 125 9.20 4.67 9.41
N ARG A 126 8.50 5.63 10.02
CA ARG A 126 7.02 5.67 9.96
C ARG A 126 6.56 6.00 8.54
N PRO A 127 5.38 5.56 8.05
CA PRO A 127 4.91 5.87 6.68
C PRO A 127 4.98 7.35 6.31
N ARG A 128 4.77 8.26 7.27
CA ARG A 128 4.88 9.71 7.06
C ARG A 128 6.32 10.17 6.82
N GLU A 129 7.32 9.53 7.42
CA GLU A 129 8.73 9.87 7.26
C GLU A 129 9.24 9.48 5.86
N ILE A 130 8.76 8.37 5.31
CA ILE A 130 9.03 7.96 3.92
C ILE A 130 8.53 9.03 2.97
N VAL A 131 7.27 9.44 3.11
CA VAL A 131 6.65 10.47 2.26
C VAL A 131 7.42 11.78 2.37
N LYS A 132 7.84 12.18 3.57
CA LYS A 132 8.68 13.37 3.78
C LYS A 132 10.04 13.24 3.08
N SER A 133 10.69 12.09 3.21
CA SER A 133 11.99 11.82 2.59
C SER A 133 11.89 11.85 1.06
N ASP A 134 10.91 11.16 0.49
CA ASP A 134 10.68 11.09 -0.95
C ASP A 134 10.35 12.48 -1.52
N ALA A 135 9.53 13.25 -0.80
CA ALA A 135 9.19 14.60 -1.24
C ALA A 135 10.39 15.57 -1.12
N LYS A 136 11.22 15.48 -0.08
CA LYS A 136 12.49 16.24 0.00
C LYS A 136 13.45 15.87 -1.14
N TRP A 137 13.51 14.58 -1.48
CA TRP A 137 14.32 14.11 -2.59
C TRP A 137 13.80 14.66 -3.93
N LEU A 138 12.49 14.65 -4.14
CA LEU A 138 11.85 15.23 -5.33
C LEU A 138 12.08 16.74 -5.41
N GLU A 139 11.92 17.45 -4.29
CA GLU A 139 12.20 18.88 -4.17
C GLU A 139 13.61 19.22 -4.65
N HIS A 140 14.60 18.47 -4.15
CA HIS A 140 15.99 18.64 -4.53
C HIS A 140 16.21 18.43 -6.03
N LYS A 141 15.61 17.38 -6.61
CA LYS A 141 15.75 17.10 -8.04
C LYS A 141 15.09 18.17 -8.91
N LEU A 142 13.88 18.60 -8.57
CA LEU A 142 13.18 19.66 -9.31
C LEU A 142 13.93 21.00 -9.26
N ASN A 143 14.55 21.32 -8.12
CA ASN A 143 15.33 22.55 -7.99
C ASN A 143 16.62 22.52 -8.84
N ILE A 144 17.29 21.37 -8.94
CA ILE A 144 18.52 21.22 -9.75
C ILE A 144 18.21 21.19 -11.25
N THR A 145 17.09 20.59 -11.66
CA THR A 145 16.76 20.42 -13.08
C THR A 145 15.79 21.51 -13.54
N LEU A 146 14.51 21.37 -13.22
CA LEU A 146 13.42 22.19 -13.74
C LEU A 146 13.60 23.67 -13.41
N VAL A 147 13.78 24.00 -12.13
CA VAL A 147 13.80 25.40 -11.69
C VAL A 147 15.03 26.12 -12.23
N ARG A 148 16.20 25.46 -12.18
CA ARG A 148 17.42 25.99 -12.78
C ARG A 148 17.24 26.28 -14.26
N TRP A 149 16.69 25.34 -15.03
CA TRP A 149 16.46 25.52 -16.47
C TRP A 149 15.45 26.62 -16.78
N ILE A 150 14.38 26.77 -15.99
CA ILE A 150 13.41 27.87 -16.15
C ILE A 150 14.11 29.22 -15.94
N LEU A 151 14.95 29.35 -14.91
CA LEU A 151 15.66 30.59 -14.63
C LEU A 151 16.68 30.92 -15.72
N GLU A 152 17.45 29.92 -16.16
CA GLU A 152 18.43 30.04 -17.25
C GLU A 152 17.78 30.46 -18.57
N LEU A 153 16.69 29.79 -18.97
CA LEU A 153 15.98 30.08 -20.23
C LEU A 153 15.34 31.47 -20.24
N ASN A 154 14.88 31.97 -19.10
CA ASN A 154 14.28 33.30 -18.99
C ASN A 154 15.31 34.39 -18.65
N SER A 155 16.61 34.06 -18.56
CA SER A 155 17.68 34.99 -18.15
C SER A 155 17.40 35.73 -16.83
N VAL A 156 16.65 35.10 -15.93
CA VAL A 156 16.31 35.68 -14.62
C VAL A 156 17.40 35.34 -13.63
N SER A 157 18.07 36.37 -13.11
CA SER A 157 19.02 36.20 -11.99
C SER A 157 18.25 36.19 -10.68
N GLY A 158 18.02 34.99 -10.12
CA GLY A 158 17.34 34.83 -8.84
C GLY A 158 17.54 33.43 -8.25
N ASP A 159 17.52 33.32 -6.92
CA ASP A 159 17.55 32.03 -6.21
C ASP A 159 16.12 31.59 -5.88
N VAL A 160 15.37 31.19 -6.91
CA VAL A 160 14.02 30.62 -6.72
C VAL A 160 14.17 29.13 -6.41
N LYS A 161 13.54 28.68 -5.33
CA LYS A 161 13.50 27.28 -4.92
C LYS A 161 12.08 26.85 -4.59
N ILE A 162 11.66 25.72 -5.14
CA ILE A 162 10.44 25.02 -4.75
C ILE A 162 10.72 24.34 -3.40
N ARG A 163 9.75 24.42 -2.47
CA ARG A 163 9.78 23.65 -1.22
C ARG A 163 8.45 23.01 -0.92
N PHE A 164 8.46 21.73 -0.51
CA PHE A 164 7.27 21.09 0.03
C PHE A 164 7.14 21.44 1.51
N THR A 165 5.97 21.97 1.87
CA THR A 165 5.65 22.26 3.27
C THR A 165 4.84 21.11 3.85
N PHE A 166 5.36 20.46 4.87
CA PHE A 166 4.62 19.47 5.65
C PHE A 166 4.07 20.15 6.89
N LYS A 167 2.78 19.95 7.18
CA LYS A 167 2.23 20.28 8.48
C LYS A 167 2.82 19.27 9.47
N GLU A 168 3.85 19.69 10.21
CA GLU A 168 4.40 18.87 11.29
C GLU A 168 3.46 18.95 12.49
N ASP A 169 2.99 17.80 12.96
CA ASP A 169 2.37 17.73 14.27
C ASP A 169 3.50 17.92 15.29
N LEU A 170 3.39 18.95 16.15
CA LEU A 170 4.37 19.20 17.20
C LEU A 170 4.28 18.06 18.22
N GLU A 171 5.40 17.63 18.78
CA GLU A 171 5.35 16.75 19.96
C GLU A 171 4.58 17.43 21.10
N LEU A 172 3.79 16.65 21.84
CA LEU A 172 2.93 17.16 22.90
C LEU A 172 3.72 18.02 23.91
N ASP A 173 4.96 17.62 24.23
CA ASP A 173 5.86 18.37 25.13
C ASP A 173 6.14 19.79 24.63
N LYS A 174 6.28 19.97 23.31
CA LYS A 174 6.48 21.29 22.71
C LYS A 174 5.20 22.10 22.74
N VAL A 175 4.05 21.45 22.60
CA VAL A 175 2.74 22.12 22.72
C VAL A 175 2.49 22.58 24.15
N VAL A 176 2.81 21.75 25.15
CA VAL A 176 2.75 22.13 26.57
C VAL A 176 3.71 23.29 26.86
N ALA A 177 4.95 23.23 26.37
CA ALA A 177 5.89 24.34 26.52
C ALA A 177 5.43 25.64 25.84
N LEU A 178 4.67 25.56 24.75
CA LEU A 178 4.05 26.72 24.11
C LEU A 178 2.91 27.30 24.96
N ILE A 179 2.09 26.43 25.56
CA ILE A 179 1.01 26.82 26.48
C ILE A 179 1.60 27.50 27.73
N ASP A 180 2.64 26.91 28.33
CA ASP A 180 3.33 27.46 29.50
C ASP A 180 3.98 28.82 29.19
N ARG A 181 4.37 29.06 27.93
CA ARG A 181 4.91 30.35 27.44
C ARG A 181 3.83 31.33 26.99
N GLY A 182 2.54 30.98 27.09
CA GLY A 182 1.42 31.84 26.75
C GLY A 182 1.11 31.97 25.26
N PHE A 183 1.58 31.06 24.40
CA PHE A 183 1.19 31.05 22.99
C PHE A 183 -0.24 30.51 22.81
N PRO A 184 -1.09 31.15 21.98
CA PRO A 184 -2.45 30.68 21.74
C PRO A 184 -2.46 29.40 20.89
N VAL A 185 -2.96 28.30 21.46
CA VAL A 185 -3.12 27.00 20.77
C VAL A 185 -4.60 26.68 20.59
N SER A 186 -4.96 26.07 19.45
CA SER A 186 -6.34 25.66 19.18
C SER A 186 -6.76 24.48 20.07
N LYS A 187 -7.89 24.64 20.78
CA LYS A 187 -8.51 23.57 21.59
C LYS A 187 -8.88 22.35 20.73
N THR A 188 -9.43 22.56 19.55
CA THR A 188 -9.81 21.47 18.63
C THR A 188 -8.59 20.68 18.16
N ALA A 189 -7.46 21.36 17.91
CA ALA A 189 -6.21 20.69 17.53
C ALA A 189 -5.63 19.84 18.67
N LEU A 190 -5.80 20.25 19.94
CA LEU A 190 -5.38 19.48 21.10
C LEU A 190 -6.12 18.14 21.22
N TYR A 191 -7.44 18.18 21.10
CA TYR A 191 -8.26 16.98 21.31
C TYR A 191 -8.21 16.00 20.13
N GLU A 192 -8.24 16.49 18.89
CA GLU A 192 -8.33 15.60 17.71
C GLU A 192 -6.97 15.09 17.23
N ARG A 193 -5.92 15.91 17.27
CA ARG A 193 -4.61 15.52 16.75
C ARG A 193 -3.72 14.82 17.76
N TYR A 194 -3.80 15.23 19.03
CA TYR A 194 -2.96 14.67 20.10
C TYR A 194 -3.69 13.63 20.97
N GLY A 195 -4.97 13.34 20.67
CA GLY A 195 -5.73 12.29 21.35
C GLY A 195 -6.04 12.60 22.82
N VAL A 196 -5.99 13.88 23.21
CA VAL A 196 -6.45 14.29 24.54
C VAL A 196 -7.97 14.11 24.58
N PRO A 197 -8.53 13.40 25.56
CA PRO A 197 -9.99 13.27 25.67
C PRO A 197 -10.62 14.64 25.90
N LYS A 198 -11.73 14.91 25.20
CA LYS A 198 -12.53 16.12 25.45
C LYS A 198 -13.18 15.95 26.83
N PRO A 199 -13.04 16.93 27.75
CA PRO A 199 -13.73 16.88 29.02
C PRO A 199 -15.25 16.92 28.80
N THR A 200 -16.00 16.15 29.58
CA THR A 200 -17.45 16.00 29.38
C THR A 200 -18.25 17.13 30.03
N SER A 201 -17.69 17.78 31.07
CA SER A 201 -18.29 18.90 31.80
C SER A 201 -17.21 19.83 32.38
N GLU A 202 -17.60 20.99 32.91
CA GLU A 202 -16.68 21.94 33.57
C GLU A 202 -16.03 21.34 34.83
N GLU A 203 -16.66 20.34 35.45
CA GLU A 203 -16.15 19.62 36.62
C GLU A 203 -15.05 18.60 36.26
N ASP A 204 -15.00 18.18 34.99
CA ASP A 204 -14.03 17.23 34.42
C ASP A 204 -12.82 17.96 33.79
N ALA A 205 -12.84 19.30 33.76
CA ALA A 205 -11.80 20.13 33.17
C ALA A 205 -10.70 20.46 34.18
N PHE A 206 -9.55 19.80 34.08
CA PHE A 206 -8.36 20.18 34.86
C PHE A 206 -7.54 21.27 34.16
N VAL A 207 -7.51 22.47 34.75
CA VAL A 207 -6.70 23.61 34.27
C VAL A 207 -5.75 24.04 35.40
N LYS A 208 -4.44 24.15 35.08
CA LYS A 208 -3.44 24.60 36.06
C LYS A 208 -3.78 26.02 36.55
N PRO A 209 -3.83 26.27 37.88
CA PRO A 209 -4.36 27.53 38.43
C PRO A 209 -3.52 28.78 38.08
N ASP A 210 -2.23 28.64 37.76
CA ASP A 210 -1.33 29.79 37.47
C ASP A 210 -1.60 30.52 36.14
N LEU A 211 -2.48 30.01 35.28
CA LEU A 211 -2.79 30.61 33.96
C LEU A 211 -4.18 31.28 33.90
N GLN A 212 -4.88 31.42 35.04
CA GLN A 212 -6.26 31.96 35.11
C GLN A 212 -6.42 33.45 34.71
N GLY A 213 -5.34 34.15 34.33
CA GLY A 213 -5.38 35.59 33.99
C GLY A 213 -5.59 35.96 32.52
N MET A 214 -5.55 35.02 31.56
CA MET A 214 -5.69 35.35 30.13
C MET A 214 -7.09 35.03 29.59
N VAL A 215 -7.98 36.02 29.66
CA VAL A 215 -9.28 36.00 28.97
C VAL A 215 -9.04 36.11 27.46
N PHE A 216 -9.18 34.99 26.74
CA PHE A 216 -9.16 34.99 25.27
C PHE A 216 -10.45 35.61 24.73
N ARG A 217 -10.37 36.87 24.33
CA ARG A 217 -11.44 37.56 23.60
C ARG A 217 -11.53 36.96 22.19
N ASN A 218 -12.40 35.96 22.01
CA ASN A 218 -12.79 35.52 20.68
C ASN A 218 -13.43 36.71 19.95
N LYS A 219 -12.70 37.36 19.04
CA LYS A 219 -13.36 38.12 17.98
C LYS A 219 -14.00 37.09 17.06
N PRO A 220 -15.32 37.16 16.78
CA PRO A 220 -15.87 36.36 15.69
C PRO A 220 -15.11 36.74 14.42
N LYS A 221 -14.63 35.73 13.68
CA LYS A 221 -14.12 35.96 12.33
C LYS A 221 -15.27 36.51 11.50
N GLU A 222 -15.12 37.69 10.93
CA GLU A 222 -15.87 38.05 9.73
C GLU A 222 -15.45 37.05 8.64
N GLU A 223 -16.28 36.04 8.42
CA GLU A 223 -16.20 35.22 7.22
C GLU A 223 -16.63 36.09 6.05
N ILE A 224 -15.66 36.59 5.28
CA ILE A 224 -15.93 36.99 3.90
C ILE A 224 -16.18 35.68 3.14
N THR A 225 -17.44 35.26 3.08
CA THR A 225 -17.88 34.23 2.15
C THR A 225 -17.79 34.78 0.75
N PHE A 226 -16.77 34.37 -0.01
CA PHE A 226 -16.84 34.43 -1.46
C PHE A 226 -17.81 33.33 -1.91
N ASN A 227 -19.05 33.72 -2.19
CA ASN A 227 -20.01 32.85 -2.89
C ASN A 227 -19.48 32.64 -4.30
N PHE A 228 -18.71 31.56 -4.51
CA PHE A 228 -18.57 30.98 -5.82
C PHE A 228 -19.89 30.25 -6.12
N SER A 229 -20.84 30.97 -6.71
CA SER A 229 -21.94 30.35 -7.42
C SER A 229 -21.35 29.39 -8.45
N ASN A 230 -21.49 28.09 -8.23
CA ASN A 230 -21.22 27.08 -9.25
C ASN A 230 -22.07 27.41 -10.49
N PRO A 231 -21.49 27.73 -11.66
CA PRO A 231 -22.29 28.08 -12.84
C PRO A 231 -22.70 26.85 -13.66
N VAL A 232 -22.81 25.66 -13.06
CA VAL A 232 -22.99 24.40 -13.83
C VAL A 232 -24.33 23.70 -13.56
N GLU A 233 -25.12 24.13 -12.56
CA GLU A 233 -26.43 23.50 -12.28
C GLU A 233 -27.66 24.33 -12.69
N ASP A 234 -27.50 25.59 -13.11
CA ASP A 234 -28.61 26.48 -13.51
C ASP A 234 -28.93 26.50 -15.02
N ILE A 235 -28.29 25.66 -15.84
CA ILE A 235 -28.58 25.59 -17.29
C ILE A 235 -29.72 24.61 -17.63
N PHE A 236 -30.10 23.70 -16.73
CA PHE A 236 -31.10 22.64 -17.01
C PHE A 236 -32.45 22.80 -16.27
N ARG A 237 -32.78 23.98 -15.76
CA ARG A 237 -34.10 24.25 -15.15
C ARG A 237 -34.93 25.31 -15.89
N GLY A 238 -34.58 25.63 -17.13
CA GLY A 238 -35.22 26.69 -17.92
C GLY A 238 -35.45 26.38 -19.40
N LEU A 239 -35.55 25.11 -19.79
CA LEU A 239 -36.07 24.65 -21.09
C LEU A 239 -36.96 23.42 -20.90
#